data_AF-A0A954VZ65-F1
#
_entry.id   AF-A0A954VZ65-F1
#
_cell.length_a   1.000
_cell.length_b   1.000
_cell.length_c   1.000
_cell.angle_alpha   90.00
_cell.angle_beta   90.00
_cell.angle_gamma   90.00
#
_symmetry.space_group_name_H-M   'P 1'
#
loop_
_entity.id
_entity.type
_entity.pdbx_description
1 polymer ?
#
loop_
_entity_poly.entity_id
_entity_poly.type
_entity_poly.pdbx_seq_one_letter_code
_entity_poly.pdbx_strand_id
1 'polypeptide(L)'
;MHVYAVDKSDITPLKMPDRFRLEIPYFMETAGSPGVPKLGEGEYWVDLQKAQTWLDDMVISVVSPLSAEVKAEVELSEDHERWLEWMLQHQIQHVRLVAE
;
A
#
# COMPACT_ATOMS: atom_id res chain seq x y z
N MET A 1 -5.65 14.02 -2.46
CA MET A 1 -5.60 13.06 -1.34
C MET A 1 -4.19 12.99 -0.73
N HIS A 2 -4.09 12.69 0.57
CA HIS A 2 -2.83 12.50 1.28
C HIS A 2 -2.77 11.14 1.99
N VAL A 3 -1.55 10.58 2.08
CA VAL A 3 -1.22 9.34 2.79
C VAL A 3 -0.46 9.70 4.06
N TYR A 4 -1.01 9.30 5.21
CA TYR A 4 -0.42 9.55 6.52
C TYR A 4 0.17 8.26 7.08
N ALA A 5 1.34 8.33 7.71
CA ALA A 5 1.86 7.23 8.53
C ALA A 5 1.14 7.25 9.89
N VAL A 6 0.41 6.17 10.21
CA VAL A 6 -0.41 6.13 11.44
C VAL A 6 0.47 6.00 12.69
N ASP A 7 1.48 5.15 12.63
CA ASP A 7 2.38 4.89 13.76
C ASP A 7 3.53 5.90 13.88
N LYS A 8 3.63 6.85 12.94
CA LYS A 8 4.74 7.80 12.85
C LYS A 8 4.25 9.21 12.50
N SER A 9 3.80 9.94 13.52
CA SER A 9 3.27 11.30 13.40
C SER A 9 4.25 12.33 12.87
N ASP A 10 5.55 12.07 12.99
CA ASP A 10 6.60 13.04 12.63
C ASP A 10 6.93 13.03 11.13
N ILE A 11 6.29 12.12 10.37
CA ILE A 11 6.51 11.99 8.93
C ILE A 11 5.55 12.90 8.19
N THR A 12 6.10 13.67 7.26
CA THR A 12 5.29 14.50 6.36
C THR A 12 4.41 13.61 5.49
N PRO A 13 3.09 13.85 5.43
CA PRO A 13 2.18 13.05 4.60
C PRO A 13 2.56 13.11 3.12
N LEU A 14 2.46 11.97 2.45
CA LEU A 14 2.73 11.91 1.01
C LEU A 14 1.47 12.29 0.23
N LYS A 15 1.59 13.24 -0.70
CA LYS A 15 0.51 13.57 -1.63
C LYS A 15 0.40 12.51 -2.72
N MET A 16 -0.80 11.94 -2.88
CA MET A 16 -1.11 10.92 -3.88
C MET A 16 -2.32 11.35 -4.73
N PRO A 17 -2.42 10.86 -5.98
CA PRO A 17 -3.59 11.12 -6.80
C PRO A 17 -4.84 10.45 -6.22
N ASP A 18 -6.02 11.04 -6.40
CA ASP A 18 -7.26 10.52 -5.77
C ASP A 18 -7.64 9.11 -6.25
N ARG A 19 -7.16 8.68 -7.42
CA ARG A 19 -7.33 7.30 -7.92
C ARG A 19 -6.66 6.25 -7.03
N PHE A 20 -5.62 6.63 -6.28
CA PHE A 20 -4.84 5.70 -5.45
C PHE A 20 -5.66 5.02 -4.34
N ARG A 21 -6.81 5.60 -3.95
CA ARG A 21 -7.77 4.95 -3.03
C ARG A 21 -8.33 3.63 -3.57
N LEU A 22 -8.36 3.47 -4.89
CA LEU A 22 -8.81 2.26 -5.57
C LEU A 22 -7.66 1.27 -5.81
N GLU A 23 -6.41 1.75 -5.73
CA GLU A 23 -5.20 1.00 -6.05
C GLU A 23 -4.57 0.39 -4.78
N ILE A 24 -4.54 1.14 -3.66
CA ILE A 24 -3.95 0.68 -2.39
C ILE A 24 -4.48 -0.68 -1.87
N PRO A 25 -5.75 -1.10 -2.11
CA PRO A 25 -6.20 -2.42 -1.66
C PRO A 25 -5.46 -3.59 -2.32
N TYR A 26 -4.77 -3.36 -3.45
CA TYR A 26 -3.93 -4.38 -4.08
C TYR A 26 -2.59 -4.55 -3.36
N PHE A 27 -2.13 -3.54 -2.62
CA PHE A 27 -0.86 -3.52 -1.90
C PHE A 27 -0.99 -3.90 -0.42
N MET A 28 -2.20 -4.23 0.06
CA MET A 28 -2.42 -4.54 1.49
C MET A 28 -2.54 -6.03 1.75
N GLU A 29 -2.26 -6.42 3.00
CA GLU A 29 -2.72 -7.70 3.54
C GLU A 29 -4.18 -7.61 3.94
N THR A 30 -4.91 -8.73 3.83
CA THR A 30 -6.30 -8.77 4.30
C THR A 30 -6.36 -8.53 5.80
N ALA A 31 -7.25 -7.62 6.24
CA ALA A 31 -7.50 -7.38 7.65
C ALA A 31 -7.84 -8.69 8.38
N GLY A 32 -7.10 -9.02 9.44
CA GLY A 32 -7.25 -10.28 10.19
C GLY A 32 -6.18 -11.33 9.91
N SER A 33 -5.22 -11.08 9.00
CA SER A 33 -4.01 -11.89 8.88
C SER A 33 -3.19 -11.85 10.19
N PRO A 34 -2.52 -12.95 10.59
CA PRO A 34 -1.68 -12.96 11.78
C PRO A 34 -0.62 -11.86 11.74
N GLY A 35 -0.59 -10.99 12.75
CA GLY A 35 0.34 -9.86 12.83
C GLY A 35 -0.18 -8.53 12.29
N VAL A 36 -1.36 -8.50 11.66
CA VAL A 36 -2.00 -7.25 11.21
C VAL A 36 -2.83 -6.66 12.36
N PRO A 37 -2.60 -5.39 12.77
CA PRO A 37 -3.40 -4.75 13.81
C PRO A 37 -4.84 -4.51 13.36
N LYS A 38 -5.71 -4.15 14.30
CA LYS A 38 -7.07 -3.75 13.97
C LYS A 38 -7.03 -2.43 13.21
N LEU A 39 -7.37 -2.47 11.93
CA LEU A 39 -7.39 -1.29 11.05
C LEU A 39 -8.69 -0.51 11.22
N GLY A 40 -8.56 0.82 11.30
CA GLY A 40 -9.66 1.77 11.22
C GLY A 40 -10.14 2.01 9.78
N GLU A 41 -11.13 2.89 9.63
CA GLU A 41 -11.62 3.28 8.31
C GLU A 41 -10.54 4.06 7.54
N GLY A 42 -10.34 3.69 6.27
CA GLY A 42 -9.31 4.28 5.41
C GLY A 42 -7.88 3.94 5.82
N GLU A 43 -7.68 2.99 6.73
CA GLU A 43 -6.36 2.50 7.13
C GLU A 43 -6.00 1.21 6.40
N TYR A 44 -4.70 1.11 6.09
CA TYR A 44 -4.13 0.02 5.32
C TYR A 44 -2.85 -0.44 6.00
N TRP A 45 -2.67 -1.77 6.05
CA TRP A 45 -1.44 -2.39 6.49
C TRP A 45 -0.73 -3.03 5.31
N VAL A 46 0.52 -2.66 5.13
CA VAL A 46 1.35 -3.12 4.03
C VAL A 46 2.62 -3.71 4.60
N ASP A 47 2.93 -4.93 4.19
CA ASP A 47 4.15 -5.61 4.61
C ASP A 47 5.37 -5.01 3.89
N LEU A 48 6.39 -4.59 4.66
CA LEU A 48 7.59 -3.95 4.08
C LEU A 48 8.41 -4.90 3.22
N GLN A 49 8.41 -6.20 3.53
CA GLN A 49 9.16 -7.16 2.74
C GLN A 49 8.52 -7.32 1.36
N LYS A 50 7.19 -7.37 1.30
CA LYS A 50 6.45 -7.34 0.03
C LYS A 50 6.61 -6.01 -0.71
N ALA A 51 6.58 -4.88 0.00
CA ALA A 51 6.82 -3.56 -0.58
C ALA A 51 8.19 -3.50 -1.27
N GLN A 52 9.23 -4.06 -0.63
CA GLN A 52 10.56 -4.17 -1.23
C GLN A 52 10.53 -5.04 -2.48
N THR A 53 9.91 -6.22 -2.43
CA THR A 53 9.79 -7.09 -3.61
C THR A 53 9.06 -6.41 -4.77
N TRP A 54 7.95 -5.71 -4.53
CA TRP A 54 7.23 -5.01 -5.59
C TRP A 54 8.06 -3.90 -6.23
N LEU A 55 8.83 -3.16 -5.42
CA LEU A 55 9.70 -2.12 -5.93
C LEU A 55 10.90 -2.69 -6.71
N ASP A 56 11.48 -3.81 -6.24
CA ASP A 56 12.59 -4.49 -6.92
C ASP A 56 12.13 -5.11 -8.26
N ASP A 57 10.95 -5.73 -8.27
CA ASP A 57 10.38 -6.42 -9.44
C ASP A 57 9.65 -5.46 -10.39
N MET A 58 9.37 -4.22 -9.94
CA MET A 58 8.60 -3.20 -10.66
C MET A 58 7.16 -3.64 -11.03
N VAL A 59 6.65 -4.70 -10.40
CA VAL A 59 5.32 -5.26 -10.63
C VAL A 59 4.64 -5.67 -9.33
N ILE A 60 3.31 -5.61 -9.33
CA ILE A 60 2.49 -6.24 -8.31
C ILE A 60 1.66 -7.38 -8.90
N SER A 61 1.68 -8.53 -8.23
CA SER A 61 0.82 -9.67 -8.55
C SER A 61 -0.57 -9.48 -7.96
N VAL A 62 -1.56 -9.23 -8.80
CA VAL A 62 -2.96 -9.12 -8.40
C VAL A 62 -3.68 -10.44 -8.66
N VAL A 63 -4.34 -10.97 -7.62
CA VAL A 63 -5.25 -12.11 -7.75
C VAL A 63 -6.66 -11.57 -7.88
N SER A 64 -7.34 -11.88 -8.99
CA SER A 64 -8.75 -11.51 -9.14
C SER A 64 -9.61 -12.29 -8.13
N PRO A 65 -10.47 -11.62 -7.35
CA PRO A 65 -11.37 -12.30 -6.40
C PRO A 65 -12.41 -13.20 -7.10
N LEU A 66 -12.61 -13.04 -8.42
CA LEU A 66 -13.56 -13.82 -9.21
C LEU A 66 -12.95 -15.08 -9.85
N SER A 67 -11.63 -15.22 -9.87
CA SER A 67 -10.95 -16.38 -10.45
C SER A 67 -9.59 -16.53 -9.77
N ALA A 68 -9.55 -17.38 -8.74
CA ALA A 68 -8.36 -17.66 -7.93
C ALA A 68 -7.17 -18.27 -8.71
N GLU A 69 -7.35 -18.54 -10.02
CA GLU A 69 -6.36 -19.18 -10.88
C GLU A 69 -5.58 -18.19 -11.77
N VAL A 70 -6.03 -16.94 -11.92
CA VAL A 70 -5.36 -15.96 -12.80
C VAL A 70 -4.67 -14.89 -11.95
N LYS A 71 -3.34 -15.02 -11.83
CA LYS A 71 -2.44 -13.95 -11.38
C LYS A 71 -2.18 -13.03 -12.56
N ALA A 72 -2.52 -11.76 -12.42
CA ALA A 72 -2.11 -10.72 -13.36
C ALA A 72 -0.98 -9.92 -12.70
N GLU A 73 0.14 -9.78 -13.40
CA GLU A 73 1.20 -8.85 -13.02
C GLU A 73 0.83 -7.48 -13.58
N VAL A 74 0.84 -6.47 -12.71
CA VAL A 74 0.56 -5.08 -13.05
C VAL A 74 1.83 -4.30 -12.79
N GLU A 75 2.33 -3.62 -13.82
CA GLU A 75 3.48 -2.72 -13.70
C GLU A 75 3.18 -1.58 -12.73
N LEU A 76 4.18 -1.21 -11.93
CA LEU A 76 4.08 -0.05 -11.08
C LEU A 76 4.01 1.23 -11.93
N SER A 77 3.28 2.21 -11.41
CA SER A 77 3.33 3.57 -11.96
C SER A 77 4.33 4.38 -11.16
N GLU A 78 4.78 5.52 -11.69
CA GLU A 78 5.67 6.45 -10.97
C GLU A 78 5.09 6.85 -9.59
N ASP A 79 3.76 6.98 -9.48
CA ASP A 79 3.09 7.25 -8.21
C ASP A 79 3.21 6.08 -7.22
N HIS A 80 3.10 4.83 -7.72
CA HIS A 80 3.27 3.63 -6.89
C HIS A 80 4.70 3.50 -6.39
N GLU A 81 5.68 3.66 -7.28
CA GLU A 81 7.11 3.60 -6.95
C GLU A 81 7.45 4.62 -5.87
N ARG A 82 7.09 5.89 -6.09
CA ARG A 82 7.31 6.97 -5.12
C ARG A 82 6.69 6.68 -3.76
N TRP A 83 5.50 6.07 -3.73
CA TRP A 83 4.84 5.71 -2.48
C TRP A 83 5.53 4.54 -1.77
N LEU A 84 5.94 3.50 -2.50
CA LEU A 84 6.68 2.36 -1.96
C LEU A 84 8.05 2.80 -1.43
N GLU A 85 8.78 3.63 -2.17
CA GLU A 85 10.04 4.23 -1.74
C GLU A 85 9.86 5.03 -0.45
N TRP A 86 8.85 5.90 -0.39
CA TRP A 86 8.54 6.66 0.82
C TRP A 86 8.28 5.73 2.02
N MET A 87 7.51 4.66 1.83
CA MET A 87 7.27 3.68 2.89
C MET A 87 8.54 2.98 3.35
N LEU A 88 9.37 2.50 2.41
CA LEU A 88 10.61 1.76 2.70
C LEU A 88 11.64 2.67 3.37
N GLN A 89 11.85 3.87 2.84
CA GLN A 89 12.78 4.86 3.41
C GLN A 89 12.42 5.18 4.87
N HIS A 90 11.13 5.27 5.17
CA HIS A 90 10.65 5.63 6.50
C HIS A 90 10.24 4.44 7.37
N GLN A 91 10.34 3.21 6.86
CA GLN A 91 9.92 1.98 7.54
C GLN A 91 8.47 2.07 8.04
N ILE A 92 7.54 2.38 7.13
CA ILE A 92 6.10 2.58 7.41
C ILE A 92 5.33 1.34 6.96
N GLN A 93 4.52 0.77 7.85
CA GLN A 93 3.63 -0.36 7.55
C GLN A 93 2.15 0.02 7.63
N HIS A 94 1.81 0.95 8.52
CA HIS A 94 0.45 1.40 8.75
C HIS A 94 0.23 2.78 8.17
N VAL A 95 -0.65 2.88 7.18
CA VAL A 95 -0.99 4.14 6.53
C VAL A 95 -2.49 4.42 6.60
N ARG A 96 -2.86 5.70 6.56
CA ARG A 96 -4.24 6.16 6.43
C ARG A 96 -4.38 7.08 5.23
N LEU A 97 -5.41 6.86 4.43
CA LEU A 97 -5.78 7.76 3.34
C LEU A 97 -6.76 8.83 3.85
N VAL A 98 -6.48 10.09 3.50
CA VAL A 98 -7.38 11.22 3.77
C VAL A 98 -7.61 11.98 2.47
N ALA A 99 -8.86 11.98 2.02
CA ALA A 99 -9.31 12.85 0.93
C ALA A 99 -9.47 14.28 1.48
N GLU A 100 -9.00 15.27 0.71
CA GLU A 100 -9.24 16.70 1.00
C GLU A 100 -10.55 17.17 0.40
#